data_AF-Q6TP30-F1
#
_entry.id   AF-Q6TP30-F1
#
_cell.length_a   1.000
_cell.length_b   1.000
_cell.length_c   1.000
_cell.angle_alpha   90.00
_cell.angle_beta   90.00
_cell.angle_gamma   90.00
#
_symmetry.space_group_name_H-M   'P 1'
#
loop_
_entity.id
_entity.type
_entity.pdbx_description
1 polymer ?
#
loop_
_entity_poly.entity_id
_entity_poly.type
_entity_poly.pdbx_seq_one_letter_code
_entity_poly.pdbx_strand_id
1 'polypeptide(L)'
;MMKARTTQTASRKRRFQKWKLFLGVLMSRKHVAVLMGGFSSERPVSLSSGKACAEALEAEGFKVTTLDVARDVSEKLAALKPDVVFNALHGPFGEDGTIQGILEYLEIPYTHSGVLASALAMDKGKAKRVAAAAGI
;
A
#
# COMPACT_ATOMS: atom_id res chain seq x y z
N MET A 1 41.68 21.60 -45.28
CA MET A 1 42.13 20.91 -44.06
C MET A 1 41.28 21.43 -42.89
N MET A 2 40.25 20.70 -42.45
CA MET A 2 39.62 20.84 -41.13
C MET A 2 38.54 19.75 -40.96
N LYS A 3 38.79 18.82 -40.03
CA LYS A 3 37.94 17.67 -39.66
C LYS A 3 37.24 17.92 -38.31
N ALA A 4 36.03 17.36 -38.23
CA ALA A 4 35.43 16.70 -37.06
C ALA A 4 35.33 17.45 -35.72
N ARG A 5 34.13 17.97 -35.37
CA ARG A 5 33.76 18.36 -33.99
C ARG A 5 32.35 18.01 -33.51
N THR A 6 31.57 17.19 -34.23
CA THR A 6 30.12 17.05 -33.93
C THR A 6 29.67 15.73 -33.30
N THR A 7 30.54 14.76 -33.05
CA THR A 7 30.14 13.40 -32.60
C THR A 7 30.25 13.14 -31.08
N GLN A 8 30.87 14.02 -30.29
CA GLN A 8 31.17 13.72 -28.87
C GLN A 8 30.01 14.03 -27.89
N THR A 9 29.10 14.94 -28.26
CA THR A 9 28.00 15.41 -27.39
C THR A 9 26.79 14.48 -27.33
N ALA A 10 26.47 13.78 -28.42
CA ALA A 10 25.33 12.83 -28.46
C ALA A 10 25.59 11.56 -27.63
N SER A 11 26.84 11.08 -27.62
CA SER A 11 27.28 9.92 -26.82
C SER A 11 27.19 10.20 -25.31
N ARG A 12 27.59 11.40 -24.87
CA ARG A 12 27.50 11.83 -23.46
C ARG A 12 26.05 11.93 -22.98
N LYS A 13 25.13 12.48 -23.77
CA LYS A 13 23.69 12.56 -23.42
C LYS A 13 23.04 11.18 -23.31
N ARG A 14 23.35 10.25 -24.23
CA ARG A 14 22.86 8.87 -24.16
C ARG A 14 23.39 8.13 -22.93
N ARG A 15 24.66 8.31 -22.59
CA ARG A 15 25.29 7.69 -21.41
C ARG A 15 24.71 8.26 -20.10
N PHE A 16 24.39 9.56 -20.05
CA PHE A 16 23.76 10.21 -18.91
C PHE A 16 22.29 9.77 -18.71
N GLN A 17 21.50 9.63 -19.78
CA GLN A 17 20.14 9.07 -19.67
C GLN A 17 20.14 7.60 -19.28
N LYS A 18 21.07 6.81 -19.80
CA LYS A 18 21.25 5.40 -19.39
C LYS A 18 21.62 5.32 -17.91
N TRP A 19 22.42 6.25 -17.40
CA TRP A 19 22.72 6.39 -15.97
C TRP A 19 21.52 6.86 -15.14
N LYS A 20 20.69 7.78 -15.65
CA LYS A 20 19.45 8.20 -14.95
C LYS A 20 18.44 7.06 -14.84
N LEU A 21 18.33 6.23 -15.88
CA LEU A 21 17.52 5.00 -15.89
C LEU A 21 18.13 3.94 -14.95
N PHE A 22 19.45 3.79 -14.95
CA PHE A 22 20.17 2.86 -14.08
C PHE A 22 20.15 3.29 -12.60
N LEU A 23 20.22 4.60 -12.30
CA LEU A 23 20.04 5.18 -10.97
C LEU A 23 18.57 5.11 -10.51
N GLY A 24 17.61 5.30 -11.42
CA GLY A 24 16.18 5.09 -11.12
C GLY A 24 15.86 3.62 -10.82
N VAL A 25 16.58 2.69 -11.44
CA VAL A 25 16.56 1.26 -11.12
C VAL A 25 17.32 0.94 -9.82
N LEU A 26 18.29 1.78 -9.43
CA LEU A 26 19.06 1.64 -8.18
C LEU A 26 18.34 2.20 -6.94
N MET A 27 17.20 2.88 -7.10
CA MET A 27 16.33 3.22 -5.98
C MET A 27 15.53 1.98 -5.59
N SER A 28 15.67 1.52 -4.35
CA SER A 28 14.84 0.43 -3.81
C SER A 28 13.37 0.74 -4.07
N ARG A 29 12.70 -0.08 -4.87
CA ARG A 29 11.25 0.04 -5.10
C ARG A 29 10.57 -0.09 -3.74
N LYS A 30 9.74 0.89 -3.38
CA LYS A 30 8.96 0.81 -2.14
C LYS A 30 8.15 -0.48 -2.14
N HIS A 31 8.18 -1.19 -1.03
CA HIS A 31 7.49 -2.44 -0.81
C HIS A 31 6.13 -2.20 -0.20
N VAL A 32 5.07 -2.50 -0.96
CA VAL A 32 3.68 -2.42 -0.51
C VAL A 32 3.17 -3.82 -0.20
N ALA A 33 2.70 -4.04 1.02
CA ALA A 33 1.93 -5.23 1.34
C ALA A 33 0.44 -4.94 1.12
N VAL A 34 -0.25 -5.77 0.33
CA VAL A 34 -1.70 -5.64 0.10
C VAL A 34 -2.41 -6.67 0.95
N LEU A 35 -3.11 -6.22 1.99
CA LEU A 35 -3.92 -7.08 2.84
C LEU A 35 -5.27 -7.33 2.18
N MET A 36 -5.67 -8.59 2.05
CA MET A 36 -6.92 -8.99 1.39
C MET A 36 -7.50 -10.26 2.02
N GLY A 37 -8.72 -10.64 1.62
CA GLY A 37 -9.40 -11.82 2.11
C GLY A 37 -9.95 -11.66 3.53
N GLY A 38 -9.41 -12.41 4.50
CA GLY A 38 -9.85 -12.35 5.89
C GLY A 38 -11.05 -13.25 6.23
N PHE A 39 -11.71 -12.95 7.36
CA PHE A 39 -12.75 -13.80 7.98
C PHE A 39 -14.18 -13.28 7.78
N SER A 40 -14.35 -12.07 7.24
CA SER A 40 -15.64 -11.45 7.02
C SER A 40 -16.44 -12.19 5.94
N SER A 41 -17.78 -12.07 5.98
CA SER A 41 -18.65 -12.49 4.87
C SER A 41 -18.32 -11.77 3.55
N GLU A 42 -17.64 -10.63 3.62
CA GLU A 42 -17.20 -9.83 2.47
C GLU A 42 -15.85 -10.28 1.90
N ARG A 43 -15.28 -11.40 2.39
CA ARG A 43 -14.02 -11.97 1.91
C ARG A 43 -13.91 -12.04 0.38
N PRO A 44 -14.91 -12.49 -0.41
CA PRO A 44 -14.79 -12.53 -1.86
C PRO A 44 -14.57 -11.15 -2.49
N VAL A 45 -15.22 -10.12 -1.93
CA VAL A 45 -15.05 -8.73 -2.36
C VAL A 45 -13.63 -8.27 -2.02
N SER A 46 -13.14 -8.57 -0.83
CA SER A 46 -11.77 -8.21 -0.41
C SER A 46 -10.71 -8.85 -1.29
N LEU A 47 -10.90 -10.12 -1.68
CA LEU A 47 -10.00 -10.77 -2.62
C LEU A 47 -10.02 -10.12 -4.01
N SER A 48 -11.20 -9.79 -4.53
CA SER A 48 -11.32 -9.16 -5.84
C SER A 48 -10.67 -7.76 -5.86
N SER A 49 -11.00 -6.93 -4.86
CA SER A 49 -10.46 -5.57 -4.73
C SER A 49 -8.96 -5.59 -4.49
N GLY A 50 -8.47 -6.43 -3.56
CA GLY A 50 -7.06 -6.55 -3.25
C GLY A 50 -6.22 -7.00 -4.45
N LYS A 51 -6.73 -7.94 -5.26
CA LYS A 51 -6.06 -8.36 -6.49
C LYS A 51 -5.92 -7.20 -7.48
N ALA A 52 -7.00 -6.47 -7.74
CA ALA A 52 -6.97 -5.32 -8.65
C ALA A 52 -6.02 -4.22 -8.16
N CYS A 53 -6.02 -3.92 -6.86
CA CYS A 53 -5.08 -2.97 -6.27
C CYS A 53 -3.62 -3.42 -6.40
N ALA A 54 -3.34 -4.71 -6.16
CA ALA A 54 -1.99 -5.26 -6.29
C ALA A 54 -1.47 -5.15 -7.72
N GLU A 55 -2.27 -5.53 -8.72
CA GLU A 55 -1.92 -5.43 -10.14
C GLU A 55 -1.64 -3.97 -10.55
N ALA A 56 -2.45 -3.02 -10.07
CA ALA A 56 -2.23 -1.60 -10.32
C ALA A 56 -0.93 -1.08 -9.68
N LEU A 57 -0.65 -1.46 -8.43
CA LEU A 57 0.58 -1.08 -7.73
C LEU A 57 1.83 -1.68 -8.41
N GLU A 58 1.75 -2.92 -8.90
CA GLU A 58 2.84 -3.54 -9.67
C GLU A 58 3.06 -2.80 -11.00
N ALA A 59 2.00 -2.39 -11.68
CA ALA A 59 2.08 -1.63 -12.93
C ALA A 59 2.74 -0.24 -12.73
N GLU A 60 2.49 0.40 -11.58
CA GLU A 60 3.17 1.65 -11.17
C GLU A 60 4.62 1.42 -10.69
N GLY A 61 5.06 0.17 -10.62
CA GLY A 61 6.43 -0.20 -10.37
C GLY A 61 6.80 -0.37 -8.90
N PHE A 62 5.83 -0.51 -8.00
CA PHE A 62 6.10 -0.91 -6.61
C PHE A 62 6.53 -2.37 -6.53
N LYS A 63 7.27 -2.74 -5.48
CA LYS A 63 7.41 -4.14 -5.09
C LYS A 63 6.14 -4.49 -4.30
N VAL A 64 5.38 -5.50 -4.73
CA VAL A 64 4.11 -5.84 -4.10
C VAL A 64 4.16 -7.23 -3.48
N THR A 65 3.52 -7.40 -2.33
CA THR A 65 3.23 -8.72 -1.76
C THR A 65 1.78 -8.74 -1.32
N THR A 66 0.99 -9.63 -1.90
CA THR A 66 -0.38 -9.87 -1.44
C THR A 66 -0.36 -10.80 -0.22
N LEU A 67 -1.23 -10.52 0.74
CA LEU A 67 -1.36 -11.33 1.96
C LEU A 67 -2.85 -11.56 2.23
N ASP A 68 -3.30 -12.80 2.02
CA ASP A 68 -4.60 -13.24 2.50
C ASP A 68 -4.56 -13.35 4.03
N VAL A 69 -5.31 -12.47 4.69
CA VAL A 69 -5.19 -12.25 6.13
C VAL A 69 -5.74 -13.42 6.90
N ALA A 70 -4.89 -13.98 7.77
CA ALA A 70 -5.24 -15.00 8.73
C ALA A 70 -4.78 -14.58 10.14
N ARG A 71 -4.86 -15.50 11.12
CA ARG A 71 -4.54 -15.20 12.52
C ARG A 71 -3.04 -14.97 12.76
N ASP A 72 -2.19 -15.36 11.82
CA ASP A 72 -0.75 -15.19 11.81
C ASP A 72 -0.29 -13.87 11.16
N VAL A 73 -1.21 -12.95 10.88
CA VAL A 73 -0.91 -11.70 10.14
C VAL A 73 0.18 -10.85 10.80
N SER A 74 0.22 -10.80 12.14
CA SER A 74 1.24 -10.03 12.86
C SER A 74 2.64 -10.62 12.64
N GLU A 75 2.79 -11.94 12.71
CA GLU A 75 4.05 -12.64 12.45
C GLU A 75 4.50 -12.42 11.00
N LYS A 76 3.59 -12.61 10.04
CA LYS A 76 3.87 -12.41 8.62
C LYS A 76 4.30 -10.98 8.32
N LEU A 77 3.62 -9.98 8.88
CA LEU A 77 3.99 -8.57 8.68
C LEU A 77 5.33 -8.23 9.33
N ALA A 78 5.61 -8.75 10.54
CA ALA A 78 6.89 -8.56 11.23
C ALA A 78 8.06 -9.20 10.48
N ALA A 79 7.83 -10.32 9.79
CA ALA A 79 8.82 -10.96 8.93
C ALA A 79 8.98 -10.23 7.59
N LEU A 80 7.86 -9.79 6.98
CA LEU A 80 7.83 -9.16 5.66
C LEU A 80 8.42 -7.75 5.66
N LYS A 81 8.19 -6.98 6.75
CA LYS A 81 8.63 -5.59 6.93
C LYS A 81 8.37 -4.70 5.70
N PRO A 82 7.12 -4.60 5.23
CA PRO A 82 6.79 -3.72 4.11
C PRO A 82 7.00 -2.24 4.50
N ASP A 83 7.26 -1.38 3.52
CA ASP A 83 7.36 0.07 3.74
C ASP A 83 5.98 0.69 4.04
N VAL A 84 4.91 0.07 3.53
CA VAL A 84 3.52 0.50 3.72
C VAL A 84 2.56 -0.67 3.45
N VAL A 85 1.43 -0.65 4.14
CA VAL A 85 0.31 -1.56 3.90
C VAL A 85 -0.83 -0.86 3.14
N PHE A 86 -1.26 -1.47 2.05
CA PHE A 86 -2.55 -1.16 1.44
C PHE A 86 -3.59 -2.11 2.03
N ASN A 87 -4.52 -1.58 2.85
CA ASN A 87 -5.59 -2.38 3.44
C ASN A 87 -6.76 -2.53 2.45
N ALA A 88 -6.92 -3.71 1.85
CA ALA A 88 -8.07 -4.03 0.98
C ALA A 88 -9.04 -5.02 1.66
N LEU A 89 -9.03 -5.11 2.98
CA LEU A 89 -10.03 -5.87 3.75
C LEU A 89 -11.37 -5.13 3.77
N HIS A 90 -12.46 -5.90 3.83
CA HIS A 90 -13.82 -5.37 3.94
C HIS A 90 -14.57 -5.96 5.14
N GLY A 91 -15.34 -5.11 5.81
CA GLY A 91 -16.15 -5.48 6.96
C GLY A 91 -15.36 -5.68 8.25
N PRO A 92 -15.89 -6.49 9.18
CA PRO A 92 -15.27 -6.76 10.46
C PRO A 92 -13.83 -7.27 10.32
N PHE A 93 -12.99 -6.92 11.29
CA PHE A 93 -11.53 -7.09 11.31
C PHE A 93 -10.74 -6.22 10.32
N GLY A 94 -11.34 -5.78 9.22
CA GLY A 94 -10.68 -4.98 8.18
C GLY A 94 -10.89 -3.47 8.30
N GLU A 95 -12.12 -3.08 8.61
CA GLU A 95 -12.58 -1.68 8.59
C GLU A 95 -12.98 -1.15 9.98
N ASP A 96 -12.91 -2.00 11.01
CA ASP A 96 -13.42 -1.75 12.36
C ASP A 96 -12.36 -1.34 13.39
N GLY A 97 -11.12 -1.12 12.95
CA GLY A 97 -10.00 -0.74 13.80
C GLY A 97 -9.13 -1.93 14.24
N THR A 98 -9.53 -3.17 14.01
CA THR A 98 -8.79 -4.34 14.49
C THR A 98 -7.45 -4.51 13.79
N ILE A 99 -7.42 -4.59 12.45
CA ILE A 99 -6.15 -4.70 11.71
C ILE A 99 -5.30 -3.44 11.86
N GLN A 100 -5.95 -2.27 11.95
CA GLN A 100 -5.29 -0.99 12.21
C GLN A 100 -4.51 -1.06 13.52
N GLY A 101 -5.07 -1.63 14.59
CA GLY A 101 -4.37 -1.80 15.85
C GLY A 101 -3.09 -2.65 15.75
N ILE A 102 -3.10 -3.68 14.91
CA ILE A 102 -1.89 -4.47 14.62
C ILE A 102 -0.86 -3.61 13.88
N LEU A 103 -1.30 -2.84 12.88
CA LEU A 103 -0.42 -1.98 12.07
C LEU A 103 0.19 -0.83 12.88
N GLU A 104 -0.58 -0.22 13.80
CA GLU A 104 -0.08 0.75 14.78
C GLU A 104 0.99 0.13 15.67
N TYR A 105 0.73 -1.07 16.23
CA TYR A 105 1.68 -1.73 17.13
C TYR A 105 2.99 -2.14 16.43
N LEU A 106 2.91 -2.49 15.15
CA LEU A 106 4.07 -2.81 14.32
C LEU A 106 4.72 -1.56 13.69
N GLU A 107 4.18 -0.36 13.93
CA GLU A 107 4.62 0.92 13.35
C GLU A 107 4.72 0.88 11.82
N ILE A 108 3.80 0.16 11.15
CA ILE A 108 3.75 0.06 9.70
C ILE A 108 2.76 1.09 9.16
N PRO A 109 3.17 2.07 8.31
CA PRO A 109 2.24 2.99 7.68
C PRO A 109 1.18 2.25 6.86
N TYR A 110 -0.06 2.75 6.84
CA TYR A 110 -1.15 2.09 6.11
C TYR A 110 -2.16 3.06 5.50
N THR A 111 -2.91 2.59 4.51
CA THR A 111 -4.00 3.34 3.88
C THR A 111 -5.28 3.33 4.73
N HIS A 112 -6.17 4.30 4.49
CA HIS A 112 -7.45 4.52 5.19
C HIS A 112 -7.31 5.22 6.55
N SER A 113 -8.33 5.06 7.39
CA SER A 113 -8.48 5.72 8.68
C SER A 113 -7.76 4.96 9.80
N GLY A 114 -7.37 5.69 10.85
CA GLY A 114 -6.81 5.10 12.06
C GLY A 114 -7.82 4.36 12.93
N VAL A 115 -7.32 3.68 13.97
CA VAL A 115 -8.08 2.78 14.87
C VAL A 115 -9.41 3.39 15.33
N LEU A 116 -9.39 4.58 15.93
CA LEU A 116 -10.58 5.22 16.49
C LEU A 116 -11.62 5.54 15.41
N ALA A 117 -11.19 6.13 14.30
CA ALA A 117 -12.10 6.54 13.24
C ALA A 117 -12.75 5.32 12.56
N SER A 118 -11.99 4.27 12.31
CA SER A 118 -12.50 2.98 11.82
C SER A 118 -13.52 2.35 12.77
N ALA A 119 -13.17 2.20 14.04
CA ALA A 119 -14.06 1.61 15.05
C ALA A 119 -15.36 2.43 15.23
N LEU A 120 -15.25 3.76 15.25
CA LEU A 120 -16.40 4.65 15.39
C LEU A 120 -17.32 4.56 14.16
N ALA A 121 -16.75 4.61 12.95
CA ALA A 121 -17.53 4.57 11.71
C ALA A 121 -18.26 3.24 11.51
N MET A 122 -17.66 2.13 11.95
CA MET A 122 -18.28 0.80 11.88
C MET A 122 -19.50 0.67 12.82
N ASP A 123 -19.48 1.35 13.97
CA ASP A 123 -20.63 1.40 14.88
C ASP A 123 -21.62 2.48 14.45
N LYS A 124 -22.61 2.09 13.63
CA LYS A 124 -23.66 2.99 13.11
C LYS A 124 -24.39 3.77 14.22
N GLY A 125 -24.56 3.19 15.40
CA GLY A 125 -25.26 3.84 16.51
C GLY A 125 -24.41 4.97 17.09
N LYS A 126 -23.13 4.69 17.36
CA LYS A 126 -22.19 5.69 17.89
C LYS A 126 -21.84 6.75 16.84
N ALA A 127 -21.59 6.36 15.59
CA ALA A 127 -21.31 7.27 14.49
C ALA A 127 -22.41 8.33 14.35
N LYS A 128 -23.69 7.90 14.34
CA LYS A 128 -24.84 8.83 14.27
C LYS A 128 -24.91 9.80 15.45
N ARG A 129 -24.60 9.32 16.66
CA ARG A 129 -24.58 10.19 17.86
C ARG A 129 -23.48 11.24 17.75
N VAL A 130 -22.29 10.86 17.30
CA VAL A 130 -21.17 11.79 17.11
C VAL A 130 -21.46 12.78 15.98
N ALA A 131 -22.00 12.31 14.85
CA ALA A 131 -22.41 13.16 13.74
C ALA A 131 -23.46 14.20 14.17
N ALA A 132 -24.53 13.76 14.83
CA ALA A 132 -25.59 14.65 15.32
C ALA A 132 -25.07 15.68 16.34
N ALA A 133 -24.17 15.27 17.25
CA ALA A 133 -23.53 16.19 18.20
C ALA A 133 -22.65 17.26 17.50
N ALA A 134 -22.13 16.95 16.31
CA ALA A 134 -21.38 17.87 15.46
C ALA A 134 -22.27 18.67 14.49
N GLY A 135 -23.59 18.47 14.49
CA GLY A 135 -24.53 19.16 13.60
C GLY A 135 -24.58 18.61 12.17
N ILE A 136 -24.18 17.34 11.97
CA ILE A 136 -24.27 16.60 10.71
C ILE A 136 -25.50 15.69 10.71
#